data_AF-A0A949M799-F1
#
_entry.id   AF-A0A949M799-F1
#
_cell.length_a   1.000
_cell.length_b   1.000
_cell.length_c   1.000
_cell.angle_alpha   90.00
_cell.angle_beta   90.00
_cell.angle_gamma   90.00
#
_symmetry.space_group_name_H-M   'P 1'
#
loop_
_entity.id
_entity.type
_entity.pdbx_description
1 polymer ?
#
loop_
_entity_poly.entity_id
_entity_poly.type
_entity_poly.pdbx_seq_one_letter_code
_entity_poly.pdbx_strand_id
1 'polypeptide(L)'
;MRNGFPQARLACLLLSLVLHARCWSQDSISAKPTEPFATWINTAPPGIKRLIDIGQVTFEIDDQELIQRKKQGLTRFRFDYRYRYRFSNSITKPQSSDDGPRITVAASIFVSDIQCSHRVVVGSTFKPESPWKSKLLQHEFDHVSISTDPRLKVLLKLALGADMQFEILAQEIQSQENQTLAQHIENQIATRMKHRVSEIERVTQAFNDRFDKESRNGSESIRQREELFVDFFAPESLQKLDFQSSEILSQYAKAIAKSPWKEHYMLNAPD
;
A
#
# COMPACT_ATOMS: atom_id res chain seq x y z
N MET A 1 11.74 16.92 58.76
CA MET A 1 11.36 17.51 57.45
C MET A 1 10.71 16.41 56.62
N ARG A 2 9.38 16.44 56.49
CA ARG A 2 8.61 15.47 55.69
C ARG A 2 8.25 16.16 54.37
N ASN A 3 8.90 15.76 53.29
CA ASN A 3 8.57 16.24 51.94
C ASN A 3 7.28 15.54 51.50
N GLY A 4 6.16 16.24 51.66
CA GLY A 4 4.88 15.81 51.10
C GLY A 4 4.88 16.02 49.59
N PHE A 5 4.93 14.93 48.83
CA PHE A 5 4.56 14.95 47.42
C PHE A 5 3.05 15.24 47.32
N PRO A 6 2.62 16.27 46.58
CA PRO A 6 1.21 16.53 46.39
C PRO A 6 0.60 15.37 45.58
N GLN A 7 -0.38 14.69 46.16
CA GLN A 7 -1.26 13.77 45.45
C GLN A 7 -2.09 14.57 44.43
N ALA A 8 -1.52 14.82 43.25
CA ALA A 8 -2.29 15.25 42.10
C ALA A 8 -3.24 14.12 41.71
N ARG A 9 -4.54 14.33 41.93
CA ARG A 9 -5.61 13.50 41.37
C ARG A 9 -5.50 13.59 39.85
N LEU A 10 -4.83 12.63 39.23
CA LEU A 10 -4.83 12.43 37.78
C LEU A 10 -6.26 12.06 37.36
N ALA A 11 -7.01 13.07 36.91
CA ALA A 11 -8.27 12.88 36.24
C ALA A 11 -8.01 12.11 34.93
N CYS A 12 -8.65 10.96 34.77
CA CYS A 12 -8.65 10.20 33.53
C CYS A 12 -9.51 10.98 32.52
N LEU A 13 -8.87 11.88 31.76
CA LEU A 13 -9.54 12.66 30.71
C LEU A 13 -9.66 11.79 29.46
N LEU A 14 -10.83 11.18 29.28
CA LEU A 14 -11.23 10.55 28.01
C LEU A 14 -11.50 11.66 26.98
N LEU A 15 -10.46 12.08 26.27
CA LEU A 15 -10.62 12.97 25.12
C LEU A 15 -10.84 12.12 23.86
N SER A 16 -12.04 12.16 23.28
CA SER A 16 -12.31 11.58 21.96
C SER A 16 -12.25 12.68 20.90
N LEU A 17 -11.23 12.63 20.04
CA LEU A 17 -11.07 13.56 18.92
C LEU A 17 -11.30 12.81 17.61
N VAL A 18 -12.03 13.43 16.68
CA VAL A 18 -12.21 12.92 15.29
C VAL A 18 -11.46 13.87 14.37
N LEU A 19 -10.39 13.39 13.76
CA LEU A 19 -9.56 14.17 12.84
C LEU A 19 -9.54 13.55 11.45
N HIS A 20 -9.34 14.41 10.45
CA HIS A 20 -9.23 14.05 9.03
C HIS A 20 -7.76 14.15 8.63
N ALA A 21 -7.09 13.02 8.46
CA ALA A 21 -5.76 12.99 7.88
C ALA A 21 -5.86 12.77 6.36
N ARG A 22 -5.16 13.61 5.59
CA ARG A 22 -4.93 13.39 4.17
C ARG A 22 -3.43 13.20 3.96
N CYS A 23 -2.98 11.98 3.73
CA CYS A 23 -1.62 11.75 3.26
C CYS A 23 -1.63 11.96 1.74
N TRP A 24 -1.23 13.16 1.29
CA TRP A 24 -0.88 13.36 -0.12
C TRP A 24 0.58 12.94 -0.27
N SER A 25 0.84 11.88 -1.04
CA SER A 25 2.18 11.71 -1.62
C SER A 25 2.33 12.80 -2.68
N GLN A 26 3.34 13.65 -2.51
CA GLN A 26 3.45 14.96 -3.18
C GLN A 26 3.86 14.91 -4.66
N ASP A 27 3.85 13.74 -5.29
CA ASP A 27 4.16 13.58 -6.71
C ASP A 27 2.88 13.30 -7.49
N SER A 28 2.01 14.29 -7.67
CA SER A 28 0.89 14.17 -8.61
C SER A 28 1.42 14.46 -10.02
N ILE A 29 1.95 13.43 -10.68
CA ILE A 29 2.28 13.50 -12.11
C ILE A 29 0.96 13.41 -12.88
N SER A 30 0.34 14.57 -13.13
CA SER A 30 -0.72 14.69 -14.14
C SER A 30 -0.06 15.11 -15.46
N ALA A 31 0.73 14.20 -16.03
CA ALA A 31 1.12 14.33 -17.43
C ALA A 31 -0.04 13.80 -18.27
N LYS A 32 -0.59 14.62 -19.16
CA LYS A 32 -1.51 14.11 -20.19
C LYS A 32 -0.74 13.08 -21.02
N PRO A 33 -1.32 11.91 -21.36
CA PRO A 33 -0.66 10.95 -22.21
C PRO A 33 -0.28 11.64 -23.52
N THR A 34 0.95 11.42 -23.98
CA THR A 34 1.38 11.89 -25.30
C THR A 34 0.45 11.32 -26.38
N GLU A 35 0.18 12.08 -27.44
CA GLU A 35 -0.76 11.71 -28.52
C GLU A 35 -0.70 10.25 -29.02
N PRO A 36 0.50 9.62 -29.22
CA PRO A 36 0.55 8.22 -29.64
C PRO A 36 -0.09 7.25 -28.63
N PHE A 37 0.04 7.50 -27.32
CA PHE A 37 -0.54 6.61 -26.31
C PHE A 37 -2.05 6.79 -26.16
N ALA A 38 -2.57 8.00 -26.36
CA ALA A 38 -4.01 8.23 -26.37
C ALA A 38 -4.71 7.33 -27.41
N THR A 39 -4.09 7.14 -28.58
CA THR A 39 -4.62 6.25 -29.64
C THR A 39 -4.60 4.79 -29.20
N TRP A 40 -3.52 4.35 -28.56
CA TRP A 40 -3.44 2.97 -28.04
C TRP A 40 -4.51 2.72 -26.99
N ILE A 41 -4.63 3.59 -25.98
CA ILE A 41 -5.59 3.48 -24.88
C ILE A 41 -7.02 3.32 -25.42
N ASN A 42 -7.40 4.10 -26.43
CA ASN A 42 -8.73 4.03 -27.03
C ASN A 42 -9.02 2.73 -27.78
N THR A 43 -7.98 1.99 -28.19
CA THR A 43 -8.08 0.71 -28.91
C THR A 43 -7.80 -0.49 -27.99
N ALA A 44 -7.67 -0.28 -26.68
CA ALA A 44 -7.41 -1.35 -25.72
C ALA A 44 -8.55 -2.40 -25.70
N PRO A 45 -8.23 -3.70 -25.70
CA PRO A 45 -9.20 -4.77 -25.47
C PRO A 45 -9.95 -4.58 -24.13
N PRO A 46 -11.18 -5.12 -23.98
CA PRO A 46 -11.99 -4.88 -22.78
C PRO A 46 -11.29 -5.19 -21.44
N GLY A 47 -10.53 -6.28 -21.35
CA GLY A 47 -9.78 -6.64 -20.14
C GLY A 47 -8.69 -5.61 -19.79
N ILE A 48 -7.91 -5.22 -20.79
CA ILE A 48 -6.86 -4.19 -20.65
C ILE A 48 -7.46 -2.83 -20.32
N LYS A 49 -8.56 -2.44 -20.98
CA LYS A 49 -9.26 -1.19 -20.68
C LYS A 49 -9.71 -1.13 -19.22
N ARG A 50 -10.27 -2.23 -18.70
CA ARG A 50 -10.59 -2.35 -17.29
C ARG A 50 -9.35 -2.16 -16.40
N LEU A 51 -8.20 -2.73 -16.75
CA LEU A 51 -6.94 -2.53 -16.00
C LEU A 51 -6.48 -1.07 -16.03
N ILE A 52 -6.57 -0.40 -17.19
CA ILE A 52 -6.27 1.03 -17.33
C ILE A 52 -7.14 1.85 -16.38
N ASP A 53 -8.45 1.56 -16.34
CA ASP A 53 -9.42 2.30 -15.53
C ASP A 53 -9.20 2.07 -14.03
N ILE A 54 -9.09 0.81 -13.58
CA ILE A 54 -8.94 0.51 -12.14
C ILE A 54 -7.54 0.84 -11.61
N GLY A 55 -6.52 0.73 -12.46
CA GLY A 55 -5.14 1.00 -12.13
C GLY A 55 -4.71 2.44 -12.44
N GLN A 56 -5.62 3.28 -12.94
CA GLN A 56 -5.34 4.67 -13.36
C GLN A 56 -4.03 4.75 -14.17
N VAL A 57 -3.90 3.89 -15.18
CA VAL A 57 -2.64 3.68 -15.90
C VAL A 57 -2.31 4.90 -16.76
N THR A 58 -1.08 5.37 -16.61
CA THR A 58 -0.46 6.39 -17.47
C THR A 58 0.70 5.79 -18.25
N PHE A 59 0.93 6.26 -19.47
CA PHE A 59 2.06 5.85 -20.31
C PHE A 59 3.08 6.97 -20.44
N GLU A 60 4.35 6.63 -20.33
CA GLU A 60 5.47 7.56 -20.44
C GLU A 60 6.59 6.99 -21.32
N ILE A 61 7.33 7.90 -21.97
CA ILE A 61 8.59 7.58 -22.65
C ILE A 61 9.71 8.11 -21.79
N ASP A 62 10.54 7.21 -21.25
CA ASP A 62 11.73 7.56 -20.46
C ASP A 62 12.86 6.55 -20.73
N ASP A 63 13.63 6.80 -21.80
CA ASP A 63 14.76 5.96 -22.17
C ASP A 63 15.87 5.97 -21.09
N GLN A 64 16.05 7.09 -20.38
CA GLN A 64 17.10 7.21 -19.36
C GLN A 64 16.83 6.28 -18.18
N GLU A 65 15.59 6.26 -17.70
CA GLU A 65 15.16 5.35 -16.65
C GLU A 65 15.32 3.88 -17.06
N LEU A 66 14.88 3.54 -18.26
CA LEU A 66 14.98 2.16 -18.78
C LEU A 66 16.44 1.70 -18.91
N ILE A 67 17.33 2.57 -19.39
CA ILE A 67 18.78 2.29 -19.47
C ILE A 67 19.36 2.10 -18.06
N GLN A 68 19.05 2.99 -17.12
CA GLN A 68 19.52 2.89 -15.73
C GLN A 68 19.10 1.59 -15.07
N ARG A 69 17.86 1.15 -15.33
CA ARG A 69 17.28 -0.09 -14.78
C ARG A 69 17.60 -1.33 -15.59
N LYS A 70 18.22 -1.18 -16.77
CA LYS A 70 18.50 -2.25 -17.73
C LYS A 70 17.25 -3.04 -18.13
N LYS A 71 16.13 -2.33 -18.36
CA LYS A 71 14.84 -2.91 -18.75
C LYS A 71 14.37 -2.39 -20.11
N GLN A 72 13.48 -3.14 -20.77
CA GLN A 72 12.84 -2.73 -22.03
C GLN A 72 11.51 -1.99 -21.80
N GLY A 73 10.87 -2.27 -20.67
CA GLY A 73 9.68 -1.62 -20.16
C GLY A 73 9.72 -1.63 -18.62
N LEU A 74 8.93 -0.77 -18.01
CA LEU A 74 8.85 -0.70 -16.56
C LEU A 74 7.48 -0.22 -16.12
N THR A 75 6.84 -0.99 -15.25
CA THR A 75 5.61 -0.59 -14.57
C THR A 75 5.90 -0.22 -13.13
N ARG A 76 5.57 1.01 -12.76
CA ARG A 76 5.55 1.47 -11.36
C ARG A 76 4.11 1.58 -10.88
N PHE A 77 3.89 1.27 -9.61
CA PHE A 77 2.60 1.42 -8.94
C PHE A 77 2.73 2.34 -7.73
N ARG A 78 1.60 2.88 -7.27
CA ARG A 78 1.50 3.69 -6.04
C ARG A 78 0.14 3.48 -5.40
N PHE A 79 0.11 3.33 -4.08
CA PHE A 79 -1.15 3.30 -3.33
C PHE A 79 -1.46 4.67 -2.73
N ASP A 80 -2.63 5.20 -3.10
CA ASP A 80 -3.20 6.40 -2.49
C ASP A 80 -4.35 6.01 -1.58
N TYR A 81 -4.38 6.55 -0.36
CA TYR A 81 -5.36 6.16 0.65
C TYR A 81 -5.82 7.33 1.49
N ARG A 82 -7.07 7.25 1.96
CA ARG A 82 -7.69 8.25 2.83
C ARG A 82 -8.26 7.57 4.06
N TYR A 83 -7.86 8.03 5.23
CA TYR A 83 -8.34 7.49 6.49
C TYR A 83 -8.81 8.58 7.45
N ARG A 84 -9.70 8.19 8.34
CA ARG A 84 -10.07 8.95 9.54
C ARG A 84 -9.73 8.08 10.74
N TYR A 85 -9.61 8.70 11.90
CA TYR A 85 -9.40 7.95 13.12
C TYR A 85 -10.13 8.58 14.29
N ARG A 86 -10.39 7.75 15.29
CA ARG A 86 -10.76 8.16 16.64
C ARG A 86 -9.79 7.49 17.58
N PHE A 87 -9.31 8.21 18.59
CA PHE A 87 -8.50 7.61 19.63
C PHE A 87 -9.03 7.94 21.02
N SER A 88 -8.67 7.09 21.98
CA SER A 88 -8.72 7.35 23.40
C SER A 88 -7.32 7.20 23.98
N ASN A 89 -7.07 7.84 25.12
CA ASN A 89 -5.84 7.66 25.87
C ASN A 89 -6.12 7.50 27.37
N SER A 90 -5.20 6.84 28.05
CA SER A 90 -5.19 6.68 29.51
C SER A 90 -3.76 6.75 30.03
N ILE A 91 -3.59 7.34 31.20
CA ILE A 91 -2.27 7.46 31.85
C ILE A 91 -2.13 6.29 32.82
N THR A 92 -1.14 5.44 32.58
CA THR A 92 -0.80 4.32 33.44
C THR A 92 0.30 4.77 34.40
N LYS A 93 0.10 4.50 35.70
CA LYS A 93 1.13 4.80 36.71
C LYS A 93 2.36 3.90 36.49
N PRO A 94 3.57 4.41 36.72
CA PRO A 94 4.78 3.60 36.65
C PRO A 94 4.68 2.36 37.54
N GLN A 95 5.14 1.21 37.06
CA GLN A 95 5.29 0.00 37.89
C GLN A 95 6.55 0.07 38.77
N SER A 96 7.54 0.90 38.40
CA SER A 96 8.78 1.17 39.13
C SER A 96 9.00 2.68 39.25
N SER A 97 9.76 3.11 40.26
CA SER A 97 10.14 4.52 40.44
C SER A 97 10.95 5.10 39.28
N ASP A 98 11.62 4.24 38.51
CA ASP A 98 12.49 4.65 37.41
C ASP A 98 11.75 4.77 36.07
N ASP A 99 10.51 4.28 35.99
CA ASP A 99 9.67 4.44 34.80
C ASP A 99 8.92 5.77 34.87
N GLY A 100 9.01 6.59 33.82
CA GLY A 100 8.12 7.75 33.66
C GLY A 100 6.66 7.31 33.49
N PRO A 101 5.67 8.19 33.77
CA PRO A 101 4.28 7.87 33.46
C PRO A 101 4.12 7.60 31.97
N ARG A 102 3.40 6.52 31.64
CA ARG A 102 3.11 6.09 30.27
C ARG A 102 1.70 6.48 29.88
N ILE A 103 1.53 6.92 28.65
CA ILE A 103 0.23 7.21 28.05
C ILE A 103 -0.07 6.11 27.05
N THR A 104 -1.03 5.24 27.39
CA THR A 104 -1.52 4.22 26.48
C THR A 104 -2.56 4.85 25.56
N VAL A 105 -2.39 4.66 24.25
CA VAL A 105 -3.26 5.17 23.21
C VAL A 105 -3.89 4.00 22.47
N ALA A 106 -5.22 4.02 22.33
CA ALA A 106 -5.96 3.10 21.48
C ALA A 106 -6.66 3.91 20.38
N ALA A 107 -6.36 3.59 19.12
CA ALA A 107 -6.91 4.29 17.96
C ALA A 107 -7.63 3.31 17.02
N SER A 108 -8.86 3.66 16.66
CA SER A 108 -9.63 2.97 15.62
C SER A 108 -9.53 3.73 14.31
N ILE A 109 -9.15 3.00 13.26
CA ILE A 109 -8.86 3.54 11.94
C ILE A 109 -10.00 3.22 10.97
N PHE A 110 -10.48 4.24 10.26
CA PHE A 110 -11.54 4.13 9.28
C PHE A 110 -11.00 4.50 7.90
N VAL A 111 -10.70 3.50 7.07
CA VAL A 111 -10.21 3.72 5.71
C VAL A 111 -11.39 3.94 4.77
N SER A 112 -11.45 5.14 4.20
CA SER A 112 -12.56 5.58 3.35
C SER A 112 -12.35 5.31 1.86
N ASP A 113 -11.10 5.38 1.41
CA ASP A 113 -10.74 5.20 0.00
C ASP A 113 -9.33 4.64 -0.12
N ILE A 114 -9.13 3.78 -1.12
CA ILE A 114 -7.85 3.19 -1.51
C ILE A 114 -7.82 3.10 -3.02
N GLN A 115 -6.85 3.75 -3.64
CA GLN A 115 -6.61 3.79 -5.07
C GLN A 115 -5.22 3.26 -5.37
N CYS A 116 -5.05 2.63 -6.53
CA CYS A 116 -3.77 2.19 -7.04
C CYS A 116 -3.56 2.84 -8.41
N SER A 117 -2.49 3.63 -8.56
CA SER A 117 -2.15 4.30 -9.81
C SER A 117 -0.89 3.70 -10.42
N HIS A 118 -0.81 3.66 -11.75
CA HIS A 118 0.32 3.07 -12.46
C HIS A 118 0.95 4.01 -13.46
N ARG A 119 2.25 3.83 -13.64
CA ARG A 119 3.05 4.45 -14.68
C ARG A 119 3.77 3.36 -15.45
N VAL A 120 3.37 3.18 -16.71
CA VAL A 120 3.99 2.24 -17.66
C VAL A 120 4.95 3.02 -18.54
N VAL A 121 6.23 2.73 -18.38
CA VAL A 121 7.33 3.38 -19.08
C VAL A 121 7.80 2.46 -20.20
N VAL A 122 7.89 3.00 -21.42
CA VAL A 122 8.39 2.29 -22.60
C VAL A 122 9.43 3.13 -23.33
N GLY A 123 10.31 2.49 -24.10
CA GLY A 123 11.36 3.20 -24.84
C GLY A 123 10.80 4.00 -26.02
N SER A 124 11.48 5.06 -26.43
CA SER A 124 11.07 5.91 -27.56
C SER A 124 11.02 5.16 -28.91
N THR A 125 11.76 4.05 -29.00
CA THR A 125 11.80 3.15 -30.15
C THR A 125 10.65 2.13 -30.15
N PHE A 126 9.89 2.02 -29.07
CA PHE A 126 8.77 1.08 -28.97
C PHE A 126 7.56 1.61 -29.75
N LYS A 127 7.45 1.20 -31.02
CA LYS A 127 6.38 1.59 -31.95
C LYS A 127 5.76 0.36 -32.63
N PRO A 128 5.13 -0.56 -31.87
CA PRO A 128 4.50 -1.73 -32.46
C PRO A 128 3.29 -1.34 -33.32
N GLU A 129 3.08 -2.05 -34.43
CA GLU A 129 1.85 -1.90 -35.24
C GLU A 129 0.59 -2.34 -34.45
N SER A 130 0.75 -3.34 -33.58
CA SER A 130 -0.30 -3.88 -32.71
C SER A 130 0.15 -3.86 -31.25
N PRO A 131 0.03 -2.73 -30.53
CA PRO A 131 0.57 -2.56 -29.17
C PRO A 131 0.05 -3.63 -28.20
N TRP A 132 -1.24 -3.93 -28.23
CA TRP A 132 -1.87 -4.89 -27.32
C TRP A 132 -1.52 -6.37 -27.60
N LYS A 133 -0.89 -6.64 -28.75
CA LYS A 133 -0.30 -7.96 -29.08
C LYS A 133 1.19 -8.04 -28.77
N SER A 134 1.81 -6.92 -28.36
CA SER A 134 3.22 -6.91 -27.99
C SER A 134 3.43 -7.64 -26.68
N LYS A 135 4.37 -8.58 -26.66
CA LYS A 135 4.80 -9.27 -25.44
C LYS A 135 5.22 -8.31 -24.34
N LEU A 136 5.88 -7.20 -24.73
CA LEU A 136 6.32 -6.19 -23.76
C LEU A 136 5.13 -5.58 -23.03
N LEU A 137 4.13 -5.07 -23.76
CA LEU A 137 2.97 -4.47 -23.11
C LEU A 137 2.12 -5.47 -22.34
N GLN A 138 2.00 -6.71 -22.82
CA GLN A 138 1.33 -7.76 -22.05
C GLN A 138 2.02 -8.02 -20.72
N HIS A 139 3.36 -8.07 -20.72
CA HIS A 139 4.17 -8.21 -19.51
C HIS A 139 4.01 -7.01 -18.56
N GLU A 140 4.04 -5.78 -19.08
CA GLU A 140 3.81 -4.60 -18.24
C GLU A 140 2.41 -4.58 -17.63
N PHE A 141 1.38 -5.02 -18.37
CA PHE A 141 0.02 -5.13 -17.83
C PHE A 141 -0.18 -6.30 -16.88
N ASP A 142 0.72 -7.28 -16.85
CA ASP A 142 0.74 -8.29 -15.80
C ASP A 142 1.16 -7.69 -14.45
N HIS A 143 2.09 -6.73 -14.44
CA HIS A 143 2.40 -5.96 -13.22
C HIS A 143 1.21 -5.14 -12.74
N VAL A 144 0.48 -4.51 -13.66
CA VAL A 144 -0.77 -3.81 -13.33
C VAL A 144 -1.80 -4.79 -12.76
N SER A 145 -1.89 -6.00 -13.31
CA SER A 145 -2.81 -7.04 -12.81
C SER A 145 -2.46 -7.47 -11.38
N ILE A 146 -1.19 -7.73 -11.10
CA ILE A 146 -0.71 -8.11 -9.75
C ILE A 146 -1.10 -7.04 -8.72
N SER A 147 -0.81 -5.79 -9.02
CA SER A 147 -1.00 -4.66 -8.10
C SER A 147 -2.45 -4.14 -8.02
N THR A 148 -3.32 -4.59 -8.92
CA THR A 148 -4.77 -4.32 -8.87
C THR A 148 -5.62 -5.55 -8.53
N ASP A 149 -4.97 -6.65 -8.12
CA ASP A 149 -5.66 -7.88 -7.72
C ASP A 149 -6.66 -7.59 -6.58
N PRO A 150 -7.91 -8.08 -6.68
CA PRO A 150 -8.93 -7.90 -5.64
C PRO A 150 -8.48 -8.37 -4.25
N ARG A 151 -7.63 -9.41 -4.17
CA ARG A 151 -7.07 -9.93 -2.92
C ARG A 151 -6.11 -8.94 -2.28
N LEU A 152 -5.28 -8.26 -3.07
CA LEU A 152 -4.43 -7.18 -2.57
C LEU A 152 -5.25 -6.03 -1.98
N LYS A 153 -6.37 -5.68 -2.61
CA LYS A 153 -7.31 -4.69 -2.06
C LYS A 153 -7.90 -5.11 -0.71
N VAL A 154 -8.18 -6.40 -0.52
CA VAL A 154 -8.61 -6.95 0.78
C VAL A 154 -7.49 -6.82 1.81
N LEU A 155 -6.25 -7.19 1.44
CA LEU A 155 -5.08 -7.05 2.32
C LEU A 155 -4.87 -5.59 2.76
N LEU A 156 -4.91 -4.65 1.81
CA LEU A 156 -4.85 -3.21 2.06
C LEU A 156 -5.91 -2.74 3.05
N LYS A 157 -7.17 -3.12 2.85
CA LYS A 157 -8.27 -2.73 3.75
C LYS A 157 -8.08 -3.27 5.16
N LEU A 158 -7.65 -4.52 5.31
CA LEU A 158 -7.45 -5.14 6.62
C LEU A 158 -6.26 -4.53 7.34
N ALA A 159 -5.12 -4.38 6.67
CA ALA A 159 -3.91 -3.84 7.27
C ALA A 159 -4.09 -2.37 7.68
N LEU A 160 -4.64 -1.55 6.79
CA LEU A 160 -4.86 -0.13 7.05
C LEU A 160 -6.03 0.12 8.01
N GLY A 161 -7.02 -0.76 8.05
CA GLY A 161 -8.18 -0.66 8.95
C GLY A 161 -7.99 -1.29 10.32
N ALA A 162 -6.88 -2.00 10.58
CA ALA A 162 -6.63 -2.61 11.87
C ALA A 162 -6.49 -1.55 12.97
N ASP A 163 -7.06 -1.81 14.15
CA ASP A 163 -6.88 -0.95 15.31
C ASP A 163 -5.39 -0.80 15.65
N MET A 164 -5.05 0.32 16.29
CA MET A 164 -3.70 0.62 16.74
C MET A 164 -3.69 0.77 18.26
N GLN A 165 -2.70 0.16 18.89
CA GLN A 165 -2.38 0.42 20.28
C GLN A 165 -0.89 0.72 20.40
N PHE A 166 -0.55 1.76 21.15
CA PHE A 166 0.83 2.13 21.42
C PHE A 166 0.95 2.95 22.70
N GLU A 167 2.15 3.02 23.24
CA GLU A 167 2.47 3.82 24.41
C GLU A 167 3.35 5.01 24.04
N ILE A 168 3.16 6.12 24.75
CA ILE A 168 4.00 7.33 24.68
C ILE A 168 4.56 7.55 26.08
N LEU A 169 5.85 7.87 26.18
CA LEU A 169 6.43 8.30 27.46
C LEU A 169 6.03 9.77 27.70
N ALA A 170 5.49 10.10 28.86
CA ALA A 170 5.06 11.47 29.14
C ALA A 170 6.19 12.52 28.99
N GLN A 171 7.44 12.08 29.18
CA GLN A 171 8.64 12.90 29.02
C GLN A 171 8.88 13.31 27.55
N GLU A 172 8.49 12.48 26.57
CA GLU A 172 8.63 12.77 25.13
C GLU A 172 7.77 13.95 24.68
N ILE A 173 6.68 14.21 25.41
CA ILE A 173 5.79 15.34 25.13
C ILE A 173 6.37 16.61 25.75
N GLN A 174 6.99 16.50 26.92
CA GLN A 174 7.60 17.64 27.62
C GLN A 174 8.86 18.15 26.91
N SER A 175 9.60 17.26 26.23
CA SER A 175 10.82 17.63 25.50
C SER A 175 10.56 18.27 24.14
N GLN A 176 9.34 18.16 23.60
CA GLN A 176 8.94 18.79 22.33
C GLN A 176 8.26 20.13 22.61
N GLU A 177 9.07 21.18 22.74
CA GLU A 177 8.57 22.55 22.87
C GLU A 177 7.54 22.85 21.77
N ASN A 178 6.31 23.20 22.19
CA ASN A 178 5.15 23.54 21.35
C ASN A 178 4.34 22.39 20.72
N GLN A 179 4.59 21.11 21.06
CA GLN A 179 3.75 20.01 20.59
C GLN A 179 2.72 19.57 21.64
N THR A 180 1.43 19.60 21.28
CA THR A 180 0.37 19.03 22.13
C THR A 180 0.40 17.50 22.10
N LEU A 181 -0.08 16.85 23.16
CA LEU A 181 -0.28 15.39 23.19
C LEU A 181 -1.09 14.90 21.97
N ALA A 182 -2.13 15.64 21.58
CA ALA A 182 -2.96 15.28 20.44
C ALA A 182 -2.17 15.27 19.12
N GLN A 183 -1.32 16.28 18.89
CA GLN A 183 -0.43 16.32 17.72
C GLN A 183 0.61 15.20 17.77
N HIS A 184 1.14 14.86 18.95
CA HIS A 184 2.07 13.72 19.09
C HIS A 184 1.39 12.40 18.73
N ILE A 185 0.17 12.16 19.24
CA ILE A 185 -0.65 10.98 18.89
C ILE A 185 -0.91 10.94 17.38
N GLU A 186 -1.29 12.06 16.77
CA GLU A 186 -1.52 12.15 15.33
C GLU A 186 -0.28 11.78 14.51
N ASN A 187 0.90 12.30 14.88
CA ASN A 187 2.15 11.96 14.21
C ASN A 187 2.51 10.47 14.36
N GLN A 188 2.23 9.88 15.53
CA GLN A 188 2.46 8.46 15.79
C GLN A 188 1.51 7.56 14.97
N ILE A 189 0.24 7.96 14.83
CA ILE A 189 -0.73 7.29 13.94
C ILE A 189 -0.28 7.41 12.48
N ALA A 190 0.08 8.61 12.02
CA ALA A 190 0.53 8.86 10.66
C ALA A 190 1.78 8.04 10.30
N THR A 191 2.76 7.96 11.21
CA THR A 191 3.97 7.15 11.05
C THR A 191 3.63 5.67 10.90
N ARG A 192 2.74 5.13 11.75
CA ARG A 192 2.31 3.72 11.67
C ARG A 192 1.52 3.43 10.40
N MET A 193 0.67 4.36 9.96
CA MET A 193 -0.05 4.23 8.68
C MET A 193 0.93 4.17 7.50
N LYS A 194 1.92 5.06 7.46
CA LYS A 194 2.99 5.02 6.44
C LYS A 194 3.70 3.68 6.44
N HIS A 195 4.08 3.19 7.62
CA HIS A 195 4.75 1.91 7.77
C HIS A 195 3.92 0.73 7.24
N ARG A 196 2.62 0.66 7.59
CA ARG A 196 1.70 -0.36 7.07
C ARG A 196 1.56 -0.32 5.55
N VAL A 197 1.55 0.87 4.94
CA VAL A 197 1.51 0.99 3.47
C VAL A 197 2.82 0.55 2.85
N SER A 198 3.96 1.00 3.37
CA SER A 198 5.28 0.60 2.87
C SER A 198 5.50 -0.91 2.94
N GLU A 199 4.94 -1.58 3.95
CA GLU A 199 4.95 -3.03 4.06
C GLU A 199 4.20 -3.70 2.90
N ILE A 200 3.03 -3.17 2.54
CA ILE A 200 2.21 -3.71 1.44
C ILE A 200 2.83 -3.39 0.08
N GLU A 201 3.42 -2.20 -0.08
CA GLU A 201 4.22 -1.84 -1.25
C GLU A 201 5.39 -2.81 -1.42
N ARG A 202 6.10 -3.13 -0.34
CA ARG A 202 7.20 -4.11 -0.36
C ARG A 202 6.71 -5.49 -0.80
N VAL A 203 5.58 -5.97 -0.27
CA VAL A 203 4.99 -7.26 -0.66
C VAL A 203 4.59 -7.26 -2.14
N THR A 204 3.94 -6.19 -2.60
CA THR A 204 3.52 -6.04 -4.00
C THR A 204 4.72 -6.02 -4.94
N GLN A 205 5.79 -5.30 -4.55
CA GLN A 205 7.05 -5.29 -5.30
C GLN A 205 7.70 -6.67 -5.33
N ALA A 206 7.69 -7.42 -4.23
CA ALA A 206 8.23 -8.78 -4.20
C ALA A 206 7.48 -9.73 -5.16
N PHE A 207 6.16 -9.55 -5.34
CA PHE A 207 5.40 -10.30 -6.36
C PHE A 207 5.79 -9.90 -7.77
N ASN A 208 5.97 -8.61 -8.04
CA ASN A 208 6.45 -8.13 -9.35
C ASN A 208 7.85 -8.65 -9.66
N ASP A 209 8.79 -8.59 -8.70
CA ASP A 209 10.15 -9.09 -8.87
C ASP A 209 10.18 -10.60 -9.12
N ARG A 210 9.31 -11.35 -8.44
CA ARG A 210 9.15 -12.78 -8.68
C ARG A 210 8.57 -13.05 -10.07
N PHE A 211 7.56 -12.29 -10.48
CA PHE A 211 6.98 -12.40 -11.82
C PHE A 211 8.00 -12.09 -12.93
N ASP A 212 8.83 -11.06 -12.74
CA ASP A 212 9.96 -10.72 -13.63
C ASP A 212 10.92 -11.90 -13.74
N LYS A 213 11.27 -12.53 -12.62
CA LYS A 213 12.18 -13.69 -12.61
C LYS A 213 11.59 -14.88 -13.39
N GLU A 214 10.32 -15.22 -13.16
CA GLU A 214 9.66 -16.36 -13.80
C GLU A 214 9.40 -16.14 -15.29
N SER A 215 9.09 -14.90 -15.70
CA SER A 215 8.88 -14.53 -17.11
C SER A 215 10.17 -14.17 -17.85
N ARG A 216 11.31 -14.15 -17.15
CA ARG A 216 12.58 -13.57 -17.63
C ARG A 216 12.37 -12.17 -18.23
N ASN A 217 11.74 -11.29 -17.46
CA ASN A 217 11.33 -9.93 -17.85
C ASN A 217 10.48 -9.95 -19.13
N GLY A 218 9.48 -10.83 -19.19
CA GLY A 218 8.53 -10.93 -20.31
C GLY A 218 9.05 -11.60 -21.57
N SER A 219 10.29 -12.12 -21.57
CA SER A 219 10.84 -12.84 -22.74
C SER A 219 10.27 -14.26 -22.88
N GLU A 220 9.82 -14.87 -21.78
CA GLU A 220 9.27 -16.22 -21.73
C GLU A 220 7.83 -16.24 -21.20
N SER A 221 7.02 -17.16 -21.75
CA SER A 221 5.68 -17.44 -21.24
C SER A 221 5.76 -18.32 -19.99
N ILE A 222 5.01 -17.96 -18.96
CA ILE A 222 4.92 -18.73 -17.72
C ILE A 222 3.93 -19.89 -17.92
N ARG A 223 4.42 -21.14 -17.87
CA ARG A 223 3.60 -22.34 -18.11
C ARG A 223 2.48 -22.52 -17.09
N GLN A 224 2.73 -22.17 -15.83
CA GLN A 224 1.78 -22.31 -14.71
C GLN A 224 1.35 -20.94 -14.18
N ARG A 225 0.95 -20.04 -15.09
CA ARG A 225 0.64 -18.64 -14.76
C ARG A 225 -0.46 -18.50 -13.71
N GLU A 226 -1.51 -19.33 -13.79
CA GLU A 226 -2.59 -19.33 -12.79
C GLU A 226 -2.08 -19.74 -11.41
N GLU A 227 -1.31 -20.83 -11.31
CA GLU A 227 -0.75 -21.31 -10.04
C GLU A 227 0.16 -20.27 -9.40
N LEU A 228 0.95 -19.55 -10.22
CA LEU A 228 1.80 -18.46 -9.76
C LEU A 228 0.98 -17.33 -9.10
N PHE A 229 -0.12 -16.90 -9.72
CA PHE A 229 -1.00 -15.86 -9.15
C PHE A 229 -1.82 -16.35 -7.96
N VAL A 230 -2.16 -17.64 -7.89
CA VAL A 230 -2.74 -18.24 -6.67
C VAL A 230 -1.73 -18.09 -5.53
N ASP A 231 -0.49 -18.50 -5.79
CA ASP A 231 0.56 -18.56 -4.78
C ASP A 231 0.97 -17.18 -4.28
N PHE A 232 1.01 -16.13 -5.11
CA PHE A 232 1.35 -14.77 -4.66
C PHE A 232 0.53 -14.34 -3.44
N PHE A 233 -0.79 -14.50 -3.52
CA PHE A 233 -1.70 -13.97 -2.51
C PHE A 233 -2.10 -15.00 -1.46
N ALA A 234 -1.43 -16.16 -1.43
CA ALA A 234 -1.63 -17.16 -0.40
C ALA A 234 -1.11 -16.64 0.96
N PRO A 235 -1.81 -16.91 2.08
CA PRO A 235 -1.33 -16.55 3.42
C PRO A 235 0.11 -17.03 3.70
N GLU A 236 0.46 -18.21 3.22
CA GLU A 236 1.79 -18.82 3.36
C GLU A 236 2.87 -18.00 2.64
N SER A 237 2.54 -17.43 1.47
CA SER A 237 3.46 -16.56 0.74
C SER A 237 3.65 -15.22 1.43
N LEU A 238 2.59 -14.65 2.01
CA LEU A 238 2.70 -13.45 2.83
C LEU A 238 3.56 -13.70 4.08
N GLN A 239 3.44 -14.86 4.71
CA GLN A 239 4.29 -15.26 5.84
C GLN A 239 5.76 -15.41 5.42
N LYS A 240 6.04 -16.06 4.28
CA LYS A 240 7.41 -16.19 3.76
C LYS A 240 8.06 -14.85 3.44
N LEU A 241 7.25 -13.84 3.13
CA LEU A 241 7.72 -12.47 2.92
C LEU A 241 7.90 -11.67 4.21
N ASP A 242 7.76 -12.28 5.39
CA ASP A 242 7.82 -11.61 6.69
C ASP A 242 6.84 -10.42 6.78
N PHE A 243 5.58 -10.69 6.44
CA PHE A 243 4.50 -9.73 6.64
C PHE A 243 4.22 -9.59 8.14
N GLN A 244 4.62 -8.45 8.69
CA GLN A 244 4.63 -8.06 10.08
C GLN A 244 3.24 -7.97 10.70
N SER A 245 2.21 -7.65 9.89
CA SER A 245 0.81 -7.66 10.37
C SER A 245 0.22 -9.09 10.33
N SER A 246 0.91 -10.05 10.93
CA SER A 246 0.54 -11.48 10.89
C SER A 246 -0.85 -11.78 11.50
N GLU A 247 -1.29 -10.94 12.44
CA GLU A 247 -2.58 -11.03 13.11
C GLU A 247 -3.78 -10.90 12.15
N ILE A 248 -3.60 -10.16 11.05
CA ILE A 248 -4.67 -9.99 10.05
C ILE A 248 -4.73 -11.13 9.03
N LEU A 249 -3.71 -12.00 8.96
CA LEU A 249 -3.63 -13.05 7.94
C LEU A 249 -4.76 -14.08 8.05
N SER A 250 -5.23 -14.37 9.26
CA SER A 250 -6.38 -15.26 9.47
C SER A 250 -7.69 -14.68 8.92
N GLN A 251 -7.88 -13.36 9.06
CA GLN A 251 -9.04 -12.65 8.53
C GLN A 251 -8.94 -12.53 7.01
N TYR A 252 -7.74 -12.22 6.53
CA TYR A 252 -7.42 -12.15 5.11
C TYR A 252 -7.72 -13.48 4.40
N ALA A 253 -7.24 -14.61 4.92
CA ALA A 253 -7.48 -15.95 4.37
C ALA A 253 -8.98 -16.25 4.20
N LYS A 254 -9.80 -15.89 5.22
CA LYS A 254 -11.26 -16.05 5.16
C LYS A 254 -11.91 -15.14 4.12
N ALA A 255 -11.41 -13.92 3.97
CA ALA A 255 -11.97 -12.94 3.05
C ALA A 255 -11.65 -13.28 1.58
N ILE A 256 -10.43 -13.72 1.27
CA ILE A 256 -10.02 -13.99 -0.12
C ILE A 256 -10.64 -15.25 -0.72
N ALA A 257 -11.15 -16.18 0.10
CA ALA A 257 -11.87 -17.36 -0.36
C ALA A 257 -13.10 -17.03 -1.22
N LYS A 258 -13.61 -15.79 -1.13
CA LYS A 258 -14.77 -15.29 -1.88
C LYS A 258 -14.40 -14.26 -2.96
N SER A 259 -13.11 -13.95 -3.13
CA SER A 259 -12.67 -12.90 -4.06
C SER A 259 -12.74 -13.37 -5.51
N PRO A 260 -13.35 -12.61 -6.44
CA PRO A 260 -13.43 -12.95 -7.85
C PRO A 260 -12.11 -12.61 -8.57
N TRP A 261 -11.04 -13.33 -8.25
CA TRP A 261 -9.70 -13.04 -8.79
C TRP A 261 -9.44 -13.69 -10.14
N LYS A 262 -10.10 -14.82 -10.48
CA LYS A 262 -9.84 -15.52 -11.75
C LYS A 262 -10.18 -14.67 -12.98
N GLU A 263 -11.33 -14.00 -12.95
CA GLU A 263 -11.76 -13.08 -14.03
C GLU A 263 -10.77 -11.93 -14.23
N HIS A 264 -10.05 -11.54 -13.17
CA HIS A 264 -9.04 -10.49 -13.24
C HIS A 264 -7.86 -10.87 -14.15
N TYR A 265 -7.54 -12.15 -14.28
CA TYR A 265 -6.42 -12.63 -15.11
C TYR A 265 -6.87 -13.23 -16.45
N MET A 266 -8.05 -13.87 -16.48
CA MET A 266 -8.56 -14.50 -17.71
C MET A 266 -8.90 -13.49 -18.81
N LEU A 267 -9.34 -12.28 -18.45
CA LEU A 267 -9.66 -11.23 -19.42
C LEU A 267 -8.42 -10.59 -20.07
N ASN A 268 -7.21 -10.94 -19.58
CA ASN A 268 -5.94 -10.34 -19.98
C ASN A 268 -4.96 -11.37 -20.58
N ALA A 269 -5.37 -12.64 -20.71
CA ALA A 269 -4.56 -13.63 -21.39
C ALA A 269 -4.59 -13.33 -22.90
N PRO A 270 -3.43 -13.30 -23.59
CA PRO A 270 -3.43 -13.30 -25.04
C PRO A 270 -4.10 -14.58 -25.54
N ASP A 271 -4.97 -14.44 -26.54
CA ASP A 271 -5.48 -15.57 -27.34
C ASP A 271 -4.33 -16.38 -27.96
#